data_AF-A0A4S3B2D7-F1
#
_entry.id   AF-A0A4S3B2D7-F1
#
_cell.length_a   1.000
_cell.length_b   1.000
_cell.length_c   1.000
_cell.angle_alpha   90.00
_cell.angle_beta   90.00
_cell.angle_gamma   90.00
#
_symmetry.space_group_name_H-M   'P 1'
#
loop_
_entity.id
_entity.type
_entity.pdbx_description
1 polymer ?
#
loop_
_entity_poly.entity_id
_entity_poly.type
_entity_poly.pdbx_seq_one_letter_code
_entity_poly.pdbx_strand_id
1 'polypeptide(L)'
;MTDNVLNTLFLNLEKWDGNLAHGEQIINENHPLFEQLKQQDIIFDSKDSQKLKTIMTKTMMIRTQISTEKKKVVKQMSQMNQKDKMVNSYYTSSQDASFIDRAF
;
A
#
# COMPACT_ATOMS: atom_id res chain seq x y z
N MET A 1 -14.49 -8.60 -28.19
CA MET A 1 -14.24 -9.30 -26.91
C MET A 1 -13.41 -8.46 -25.93
N THR A 2 -12.48 -7.66 -26.43
CA THR A 2 -11.63 -6.71 -25.68
C THR A 2 -12.40 -5.71 -24.83
N ASP A 3 -13.52 -5.21 -25.37
CA ASP A 3 -14.42 -4.29 -24.67
C ASP A 3 -14.97 -4.91 -23.37
N ASN A 4 -15.19 -6.23 -23.31
CA ASN A 4 -15.67 -6.90 -22.09
C ASN A 4 -14.60 -6.90 -20.98
N VAL A 5 -13.33 -7.11 -21.33
CA VAL A 5 -12.20 -7.11 -20.37
C VAL A 5 -11.94 -5.70 -19.84
N LEU A 6 -11.91 -4.68 -20.72
CA LEU A 6 -11.71 -3.29 -20.32
C LEU A 6 -12.89 -2.76 -19.48
N ASN A 7 -14.12 -3.13 -19.82
CA ASN A 7 -15.30 -2.81 -19.00
C ASN A 7 -15.20 -3.45 -17.62
N THR A 8 -14.81 -4.72 -17.54
CA THR A 8 -14.67 -5.44 -16.26
C THR A 8 -13.60 -4.80 -15.38
N LEU A 9 -12.43 -4.48 -15.95
CA LEU A 9 -11.35 -3.76 -15.26
C LEU A 9 -11.83 -2.42 -14.70
N PHE A 10 -12.54 -1.65 -15.52
CA PHE A 10 -13.07 -0.35 -15.12
C PHE A 10 -14.09 -0.46 -13.99
N LEU A 11 -15.06 -1.37 -14.13
CA LEU A 11 -16.10 -1.60 -13.12
C LEU A 11 -15.53 -2.06 -11.78
N ASN A 12 -14.51 -2.92 -11.79
CA ASN A 12 -13.85 -3.34 -10.56
C ASN A 12 -13.14 -2.16 -9.87
N LEU A 13 -12.52 -1.26 -10.63
CA LEU A 13 -11.90 -0.05 -10.09
C LEU A 13 -12.92 0.97 -9.55
N GLU A 14 -14.13 1.01 -10.09
CA GLU A 14 -15.20 1.90 -9.61
C GLU A 14 -15.77 1.47 -8.27
N LYS A 15 -15.67 0.18 -7.92
CA LYS A 15 -16.10 -0.34 -6.62
C LYS A 15 -15.22 0.14 -5.47
N TRP A 16 -14.02 0.66 -5.76
CA TRP A 16 -13.11 1.07 -4.71
C TRP A 16 -13.66 2.23 -3.88
N ASP A 17 -13.76 1.98 -2.58
CA ASP A 17 -14.32 2.87 -1.56
C ASP A 17 -13.25 3.65 -0.80
N GLY A 18 -11.97 3.55 -1.21
CA GLY A 18 -10.84 4.14 -0.50
C GLY A 18 -10.25 3.24 0.60
N ASN A 19 -10.86 2.09 0.90
CA ASN A 19 -10.31 1.12 1.84
C ASN A 19 -9.07 0.42 1.28
N LEU A 20 -8.06 0.18 2.11
CA LEU A 20 -6.81 -0.46 1.72
C LEU A 20 -6.96 -1.94 1.37
N ALA A 21 -7.66 -2.71 2.20
CA ALA A 21 -7.84 -4.15 1.99
C ALA A 21 -8.67 -4.39 0.72
N HIS A 22 -9.71 -3.57 0.53
CA HIS A 22 -10.51 -3.59 -0.68
C HIS A 22 -9.69 -3.17 -1.91
N GLY A 23 -8.84 -2.14 -1.78
CA GLY A 23 -7.93 -1.72 -2.83
C GLY A 23 -6.95 -2.82 -3.24
N GLU A 24 -6.36 -3.55 -2.30
CA GLU A 24 -5.49 -4.70 -2.61
C GLU A 24 -6.27 -5.83 -3.30
N GLN A 25 -7.49 -6.12 -2.85
CA GLN A 25 -8.37 -7.10 -3.49
C GLN A 25 -8.67 -6.73 -4.94
N ILE A 26 -9.06 -5.49 -5.22
CA ILE A 26 -9.35 -5.00 -6.58
C ILE A 26 -8.11 -5.12 -7.49
N ILE A 27 -6.91 -4.82 -6.97
CA ILE A 27 -5.67 -4.96 -7.74
C ILE A 27 -5.40 -6.44 -8.07
N ASN A 28 -5.63 -7.35 -7.12
CA ASN A 28 -5.43 -8.78 -7.31
C ASN A 28 -6.45 -9.38 -8.29
N GLU A 29 -7.72 -8.98 -8.20
CA GLU A 29 -8.80 -9.39 -9.11
C GLU A 29 -8.56 -8.90 -10.55
N ASN A 30 -7.99 -7.70 -10.70
CA ASN A 30 -7.71 -7.13 -12.00
C ASN A 30 -6.39 -7.63 -12.63
N HIS A 31 -5.48 -8.20 -11.85
CA HIS A 31 -4.21 -8.71 -12.36
C HIS A 31 -4.34 -9.73 -13.50
N PRO A 32 -5.16 -10.79 -13.41
CA PRO A 32 -5.32 -11.74 -14.52
C PRO A 32 -5.94 -11.09 -15.77
N LEU A 33 -6.79 -10.08 -15.60
CA LEU A 33 -7.39 -9.34 -16.72
C LEU A 33 -6.35 -8.49 -17.47
N PHE A 34 -5.38 -7.91 -16.75
CA PHE A 34 -4.23 -7.24 -17.37
C PHE A 34 -3.32 -8.20 -18.12
N GLU A 35 -3.04 -9.38 -17.56
CA GLU A 35 -2.25 -10.41 -18.24
C GLU A 35 -2.96 -10.91 -19.51
N GLN A 36 -4.29 -11.07 -19.45
CA GLN A 36 -5.09 -11.42 -20.63
C GLN A 36 -5.01 -10.34 -21.71
N LEU A 37 -5.08 -9.05 -21.36
CA LEU A 37 -4.91 -7.97 -22.34
C LEU A 37 -3.50 -7.93 -22.93
N LYS A 38 -2.48 -8.29 -22.17
CA LYS A 38 -1.08 -8.31 -22.62
C LYS A 38 -0.77 -9.46 -23.57
N GLN A 39 -1.44 -10.60 -23.37
CA GLN A 39 -1.29 -11.79 -24.23
C GLN A 39 -2.06 -11.67 -25.55
N GLN A 40 -3.07 -10.81 -25.60
CA GLN A 40 -3.82 -10.54 -26.82
C GLN A 40 -3.15 -9.39 -27.57
N ASP A 41 -2.73 -9.62 -28.82
CA ASP A 41 -2.14 -8.60 -29.69
C ASP A 41 -3.25 -7.67 -30.22
N ILE A 42 -3.81 -6.87 -29.32
CA ILE A 42 -5.00 -6.05 -29.55
C ILE A 42 -4.57 -4.70 -30.08
N ILE A 43 -5.11 -4.34 -31.25
CA ILE A 43 -5.09 -2.95 -31.72
C ILE A 43 -6.24 -2.22 -31.03
N PHE A 44 -5.90 -1.37 -30.06
CA PHE A 44 -6.89 -0.53 -29.39
C PHE A 44 -7.29 0.64 -30.29
N ASP A 45 -8.59 0.91 -30.36
CA ASP A 45 -9.07 2.15 -30.97
C ASP A 45 -8.80 3.36 -30.04
N SER A 46 -9.11 4.56 -30.51
CA SER A 46 -8.90 5.80 -29.74
C SER A 46 -9.68 5.80 -28.41
N LYS A 47 -10.88 5.21 -28.39
CA LYS A 47 -11.78 5.20 -27.23
C LYS A 47 -11.30 4.20 -26.18
N ASP A 48 -10.90 3.01 -26.60
CA ASP A 48 -10.31 1.97 -25.76
C ASP A 48 -8.98 2.43 -25.17
N SER A 49 -8.16 3.13 -25.96
CA SER A 49 -6.90 3.72 -25.50
C SER A 49 -7.13 4.75 -24.39
N GLN A 50 -8.14 5.61 -24.53
CA GLN A 50 -8.50 6.59 -23.51
C GLN A 50 -8.99 5.89 -22.23
N LYS A 51 -9.81 4.84 -22.37
CA LYS A 51 -10.33 4.06 -21.25
C LYS A 51 -9.22 3.31 -20.50
N LEU A 52 -8.28 2.73 -21.23
CA LEU A 52 -7.09 2.08 -20.67
C LEU A 52 -6.24 3.08 -19.89
N LYS A 53 -6.07 4.30 -20.40
CA LYS A 53 -5.38 5.37 -19.68
C LYS A 53 -6.06 5.68 -18.35
N THR A 54 -7.39 5.79 -18.34
CA THR A 54 -8.15 6.00 -17.09
C THR A 54 -7.99 4.82 -16.11
N ILE A 55 -8.07 3.59 -16.60
CA ILE A 55 -7.84 2.36 -15.81
C ILE A 55 -6.44 2.39 -15.18
N MET A 56 -5.41 2.73 -15.96
CA MET A 56 -4.03 2.84 -15.49
C MET A 56 -3.87 3.92 -14.43
N THR A 57 -4.46 5.10 -14.63
CA THR A 57 -4.43 6.19 -13.64
C THR A 57 -5.09 5.78 -12.33
N LYS A 58 -6.31 5.20 -12.37
CA LYS A 58 -7.00 4.73 -11.16
C LYS A 58 -6.20 3.64 -10.44
N THR A 59 -5.64 2.69 -11.18
CA THR A 59 -4.79 1.62 -10.63
C THR A 59 -3.55 2.20 -9.94
N MET A 60 -2.91 3.21 -10.54
CA MET A 60 -1.75 3.89 -9.96
C MET A 60 -2.11 4.67 -8.68
N MET A 61 -3.27 5.32 -8.64
CA MET A 61 -3.76 6.01 -7.44
C MET A 61 -3.93 5.02 -6.27
N ILE A 62 -4.62 3.90 -6.50
CA ILE A 62 -4.81 2.85 -5.47
C ILE A 62 -3.47 2.37 -4.94
N ARG A 63 -2.53 2.03 -5.84
CA ARG A 63 -1.18 1.57 -5.45
C ARG A 63 -0.40 2.61 -4.66
N THR A 64 -0.53 3.88 -5.03
CA THR A 64 0.15 4.99 -4.35
C THR A 64 -0.38 5.15 -2.92
N GLN A 65 -1.70 5.05 -2.74
CA GLN A 65 -2.33 5.12 -1.43
C GLN A 65 -1.92 3.94 -0.55
N ILE A 66 -1.93 2.72 -1.08
CA ILE A 66 -1.44 1.52 -0.39
C ILE A 66 0.03 1.68 0.03
N SER A 67 0.89 2.16 -0.87
CA SER A 67 2.31 2.39 -0.58
C SER A 67 2.52 3.44 0.51
N THR A 68 1.72 4.51 0.49
CA THR A 68 1.79 5.60 1.47
C THR A 68 1.43 5.11 2.87
N GLU A 69 0.34 4.35 2.98
CA GLU A 69 -0.08 3.78 4.26
C GLU A 69 0.90 2.72 4.78
N LYS A 70 1.45 1.87 3.90
CA LYS A 70 2.54 0.94 4.28
C LYS A 70 3.75 1.68 4.85
N LYS A 71 4.20 2.76 4.22
CA LYS A 71 5.30 3.60 4.73
C LYS A 71 4.98 4.23 6.09
N LYS A 72 3.74 4.66 6.30
CA LYS A 72 3.29 5.24 7.56
C LYS A 72 3.34 4.22 8.70
N VAL A 73 2.85 2.99 8.46
CA VAL A 73 2.91 1.90 9.44
C VAL A 73 4.36 1.56 9.78
N VAL A 74 5.24 1.42 8.79
CA VAL A 74 6.66 1.15 9.02
C VAL A 74 7.32 2.26 9.84
N LYS A 75 6.99 3.52 9.56
CA LYS A 75 7.49 4.67 10.34
C LYS A 75 7.00 4.64 11.79
N GLN A 76 5.74 4.28 12.03
CA GLN A 76 5.20 4.15 13.38
C GLN A 76 5.89 3.02 14.15
N MET A 77 6.12 1.87 13.51
CA MET A 77 6.86 0.75 14.10
C MET A 77 8.29 1.14 14.47
N SER A 78 8.99 1.87 13.60
CA SER A 78 10.36 2.31 13.90
C SER A 78 10.41 3.31 15.06
N GLN A 79 9.43 4.21 15.17
CA GLN A 79 9.28 5.12 16.29
C GLN A 79 8.97 4.39 17.61
N MET A 80 8.11 3.37 17.59
CA MET A 80 7.83 2.54 18.77
C MET A 80 9.11 1.81 19.24
N ASN A 81 9.84 1.18 18.31
CA ASN A 81 11.09 0.50 18.64
C ASN A 81 12.15 1.46 19.21
N GLN A 82 12.21 2.71 18.74
CA GLN A 82 13.09 3.74 19.31
C GLN A 82 12.64 4.15 20.71
N LYS A 83 11.33 4.35 20.93
CA LYS A 83 10.77 4.63 22.25
C LYS A 83 11.08 3.53 23.24
N ASP A 84 10.89 2.27 22.86
CA ASP A 84 11.16 1.11 23.73
C ASP A 84 12.64 1.03 24.11
N LYS A 85 13.55 1.31 23.17
CA LYS A 85 14.99 1.43 23.45
C LYS A 85 15.29 2.55 24.45
N MET A 86 14.70 3.73 24.28
CA MET A 86 14.91 4.85 25.21
C MET A 86 14.36 4.52 26.60
N VAL A 87 13.15 3.98 26.69
CA VAL A 87 12.53 3.58 27.96
C VAL A 87 13.39 2.54 28.69
N ASN A 88 13.87 1.52 27.99
CA ASN A 88 14.77 0.53 28.57
C ASN A 88 16.08 1.18 29.05
N SER A 89 16.66 2.12 28.29
CA SER A 89 17.83 2.87 28.74
C SER A 89 17.55 3.67 30.01
N TYR A 90 16.39 4.33 30.12
CA TYR A 90 16.00 5.05 31.33
C TYR A 90 15.84 4.11 32.53
N TYR A 91 15.22 2.93 32.35
CA TYR A 91 15.10 1.96 33.44
C TYR A 91 16.47 1.43 33.88
N THR A 92 17.34 1.03 32.95
CA THR A 92 18.69 0.55 33.28
C THR A 92 19.52 1.64 33.98
N SER A 93 19.52 2.87 33.45
CA SER A 93 20.25 3.99 34.07
C SER A 93 19.65 4.42 35.42
N SER A 94 18.34 4.27 35.63
CA SER A 94 17.71 4.55 36.93
C SER A 94 18.02 3.49 37.99
N GLN A 95 18.24 2.23 37.57
CA GLN A 95 18.69 1.15 38.46
C GLN A 95 20.18 1.32 38.85
N ASP A 96 21.03 1.80 37.94
CA ASP A 96 22.44 2.09 38.26
C ASP A 96 22.62 3.38 39.11
N ALA A 97 21.70 4.35 38.98
CA ALA A 97 21.79 5.62 39.72
C ALA A 97 21.49 5.51 41.23
N SER A 98 21.06 4.34 41.73
CA SER A 98 20.79 4.14 43.16
C SER A 98 22.00 3.69 43.99
N PHE A 99 23.20 3.63 43.40
CA PHE A 99 24.45 3.19 44.05
C PHE A 99 25.48 4.30 44.33
N ILE A 100 25.08 5.58 44.32
CA ILE A 100 25.97 6.70 44.69
C ILE A 100 25.40 7.44 45.90
N ASP A 101 25.44 6.84 47.09
CA ASP A 101 25.53 7.56 48.39
C ASP A 101 25.52 6.63 49.63
N ARG A 102 26.28 5.52 49.62
CA ARG A 102 26.56 4.77 50.86
C ARG A 102 27.99 4.23 50.92
N ALA A 103 28.93 5.13 51.18
CA ALA A 103 30.18 4.89 51.91
C ALA A 103 30.71 6.30 52.24
N PHE A 104 30.52 6.86 53.45
CA PHE A 104 31.18 6.53 54.71
C PHE A 104 32.66 6.19 54.55
#